data_AF-A0A836RHM0-F1
#
_entry.id   AF-A0A836RHM0-F1
#
_cell.length_a   1.000
_cell.length_b   1.000
_cell.length_c   1.000
_cell.angle_alpha   90.00
_cell.angle_beta   90.00
_cell.angle_gamma   90.00
#
_symmetry.space_group_name_H-M   'P 1'
#
loop_
_entity.id
_entity.type
_entity.pdbx_description
1 polymer ?
#
loop_
_entity_poly.entity_id
_entity_poly.type
_entity_poly.pdbx_seq_one_letter_code
_entity_poly.pdbx_strand_id
1 'polypeptide(L)' 'MNETMSVELTDQQREILLKGLRYVRSSIMLEIQEPSSERAQQRAEKLEQINALVQQLSGGVRRSPAQVR' A
#
# COMPACT_ATOMS: atom_id res chain seq x y z
N MET A 1 -7.47 9.83 18.19
CA MET A 1 -6.29 9.12 18.74
C MET A 1 -5.64 8.43 17.57
N ASN A 2 -4.46 8.89 17.10
CA ASN A 2 -3.72 8.21 16.04
C ASN A 2 -2.66 7.31 16.71
N GLU A 3 -3.07 6.09 17.03
CA GLU A 3 -2.14 5.05 17.46
C GLU A 3 -1.32 4.63 16.23
N THR A 4 -0.03 4.98 16.24
CA THR A 4 0.88 4.59 15.18
C THR A 4 1.38 3.18 15.50
N MET A 5 0.84 2.17 14.83
CA MET A 5 1.26 0.78 14.99
C MET A 5 2.51 0.53 14.13
N SER A 6 3.64 0.27 14.78
CA SER A 6 4.86 -0.20 14.10
C SER A 6 4.76 -1.71 13.94
N VAL A 7 4.88 -2.20 12.71
CA VAL A 7 4.90 -3.64 12.42
C VAL A 7 6.26 -4.00 11.87
N GLU A 8 7.01 -4.82 12.62
CA GLU A 8 8.22 -5.44 12.12
C GLU A 8 7.84 -6.62 11.22
N LEU A 9 8.33 -6.60 9.98
CA LEU A 9 8.03 -7.61 8.97
C LEU A 9 9.33 -8.25 8.51
N THR A 10 9.33 -9.57 8.37
CA THR A 10 10.37 -10.26 7.60
C THR A 10 10.22 -9.90 6.12
N ASP A 11 11.29 -10.09 5.34
CA ASP A 11 11.25 -9.88 3.88
C ASP A 11 10.15 -10.69 3.21
N GLN A 12 9.93 -11.94 3.67
CA GLN A 12 8.89 -12.81 3.15
C GLN A 12 7.48 -12.27 3.48
N GLN A 13 7.24 -11.82 4.71
CA GLN A 13 5.94 -11.24 5.11
C GLN A 13 5.66 -9.95 4.32
N ARG A 14 6.68 -9.11 4.15
CA ARG A 14 6.62 -7.89 3.34
C ARG A 14 6.28 -8.18 1.88
N GLU A 15 6.89 -9.20 1.28
CA GLU A 15 6.55 -9.61 -0.10
C GLU A 15 5.11 -10.11 -0.23
N ILE A 16 4.63 -10.90 0.73
CA ILE A 16 3.25 -11.39 0.76
C ILE A 16 2.28 -10.21 0.84
N LEU A 17 2.55 -9.25 1.73
CA LEU A 17 1.72 -8.04 1.85
C LEU A 17 1.73 -7.20 0.58
N LEU A 18 2.89 -7.00 -0.05
CA LEU A 18 2.98 -6.29 -1.33
C LEU A 18 2.17 -6.99 -2.44
N LYS A 19 2.18 -8.34 -2.50
CA LYS A 19 1.34 -9.09 -3.44
C LYS A 19 -0.15 -8.92 -3.12
N GLY A 20 -0.53 -8.98 -1.85
CA GLY A 20 -1.89 -8.73 -1.38
C GLY A 20 -2.39 -7.33 -1.75
N LEU A 21 -1.60 -6.29 -1.50
CA LEU A 21 -1.96 -4.91 -1.84
C LEU A 21 -2.14 -4.71 -3.35
N ARG A 22 -1.31 -5.36 -4.18
CA ARG A 22 -1.50 -5.35 -5.65
C ARG A 22 -2.81 -6.02 -6.06
N TYR A 23 -3.16 -7.14 -5.42
CA TYR A 23 -4.44 -7.81 -5.66
C TYR A 23 -5.62 -6.91 -5.29
N VAL A 24 -5.61 -6.30 -4.10
CA VAL A 24 -6.67 -5.39 -3.63
C VAL A 24 -6.81 -4.17 -4.55
N ARG A 25 -5.69 -3.61 -5.03
CA ARG A 25 -5.73 -2.54 -6.03
C ARG A 25 -6.47 -2.98 -7.29
N SER A 26 -6.16 -4.18 -7.78
CA SER A 26 -6.81 -4.76 -8.95
C SER A 26 -8.30 -4.99 -8.72
N SER A 27 -8.70 -5.50 -7.56
CA SER A 27 -10.12 -5.76 -7.27
C SER A 27 -10.94 -4.46 -7.24
N ILE A 28 -10.38 -3.37 -6.68
CA ILE A 28 -11.04 -2.05 -6.68
C ILE A 28 -11.17 -1.48 -8.08
N MET A 29 -10.14 -1.65 -8.92
CA MET A 29 -10.22 -1.17 -10.32
C MET A 29 -11.27 -1.91 -11.14
N LEU A 30 -11.49 -3.20 -10.85
CA LEU A 30 -12.46 -4.05 -11.54
C LEU A 30 -13.87 -3.98 -10.95
N GLU A 31 -14.07 -3.23 -9.86
CA GLU A 31 -15.36 -3.11 -9.22
C GLU A 31 -16.36 -2.36 -10.13
N ILE A 32 -17.41 -3.08 -10.54
CA ILE A 32 -18.53 -2.51 -11.29
C ILE A 32 -19.37 -1.70 -10.30
N GLN A 33 -19.47 -0.40 -10.56
CA GLN A 33 -20.21 0.54 -9.74
C GLN A 33 -20.99 1.49 -10.65
N GLU A 34 -22.14 1.96 -10.15
CA GLU A 34 -22.89 3.03 -10.80
C GLU A 34 -21.99 4.26 -11.02
N PRO A 35 -21.95 4.84 -12.23
CA PRO A 35 -21.10 5.97 -12.53
C PRO A 35 -21.63 7.23 -11.83
N SER A 36 -20.99 7.59 -10.72
CA SER A 36 -21.19 8.87 -10.05
C SER A 36 -19.86 9.51 -9.67
N SER A 37 -19.85 10.84 -9.59
CA SER A 37 -18.66 11.61 -9.18
C SER A 37 -18.20 11.22 -7.77
N GLU A 38 -19.13 10.99 -6.85
CA GLU A 38 -18.86 10.53 -5.50
C GLU A 38 -18.17 9.16 -5.48
N ARG A 39 -18.65 8.19 -6.27
CA ARG A 39 -18.04 6.85 -6.35
C ARG A 39 -16.66 6.88 -6.99
N ALA A 40 -16.47 7.74 -8.01
CA ALA A 40 -15.17 7.97 -8.61
C ALA A 40 -14.16 8.56 -7.61
N GLN A 41 -14.60 9.54 -6.81
CA GLN A 41 -13.81 10.15 -5.74
C GLN A 41 -13.40 9.11 -4.68
N GLN A 42 -14.37 8.35 -4.15
CA GLN A 42 -14.11 7.30 -3.16
C GLN A 42 -13.15 6.21 -3.70
N ARG A 43 -13.27 5.85 -4.98
CA ARG A 43 -12.36 4.92 -5.63
C ARG A 43 -10.94 5.49 -5.70
N ALA A 44 -10.80 6.76 -6.08
CA ALA A 44 -9.51 7.43 -6.15
C ALA A 44 -8.84 7.47 -4.76
N GLU A 45 -9.58 7.82 -3.72
CA GLU A 45 -9.08 7.85 -2.33
C GLU A 45 -8.60 6.47 -1.86
N LYS A 46 -9.37 5.41 -2.12
CA LYS A 46 -8.96 4.03 -1.79
C LYS A 46 -7.67 3.62 -2.51
N LEU A 47 -7.56 3.96 -3.80
CA LEU A 47 -6.36 3.65 -4.60
C LEU A 47 -5.14 4.44 -4.11
N GLU A 48 -5.33 5.69 -3.70
CA GLU A 48 -4.26 6.52 -3.12
C GLU A 48 -3.74 5.93 -1.80
N GLN A 49 -4.64 5.52 -0.91
CA GLN A 49 -4.27 4.87 0.36
C GLN A 49 -3.47 3.58 0.12
N ILE A 50 -3.88 2.75 -0.84
CA ILE A 50 -3.14 1.53 -1.20
C ILE A 50 -1.77 1.87 -1.76
N ASN A 51 -1.67 2.88 -2.63
CA ASN A 51 -0.38 3.31 -3.19
C ASN A 51 0.56 3.82 -2.08
N ALA A 52 0.05 4.58 -1.11
CA ALA A 52 0.84 5.03 0.04
C ALA A 52 1.39 3.85 0.86
N LEU A 53 0.55 2.84 1.15
CA LEU A 53 0.98 1.62 1.84
C LEU A 53 2.02 0.83 1.05
N VAL A 54 1.83 0.70 -0.26
CA VAL A 54 2.81 0.06 -1.14
C VAL A 54 4.13 0.80 -1.11
N GLN A 55 4.15 2.13 -1.12
CA GLN A 55 5.38 2.92 -1.05
C GLN A 55 6.09 2.75 0.30
N GLN A 56 5.35 2.80 1.40
CA GLN A 56 5.88 2.58 2.75
C GLN A 56 6.53 1.18 2.85
N LEU A 57 5.81 0.15 2.43
CA LEU A 57 6.32 -1.22 2.43
C LEU A 57 7.43 -1.42 1.40
N SER A 58 7.43 -0.74 0.26
CA SER A 58 8.50 -0.86 -0.75
C SER A 58 9.83 -0.25 -0.30
N GLY A 59 9.84 0.37 0.88
CA GLY A 59 10.97 1.11 1.40
C GLY A 59 11.00 2.47 0.71
N GLY A 60 10.60 3.52 1.44
CA GLY A 60 11.06 4.85 1.13
C GLY A 60 12.56 4.76 0.83
N VAL A 61 12.93 5.15 -0.39
CA VAL A 61 14.27 5.13 -1.00
C VAL A 61 15.39 4.83 0.00
N ARG A 62 16.06 3.70 -0.21
CA ARG A 62 17.32 3.27 0.43
C ARG A 62 18.09 4.43 1.09
N ARG A 63 18.24 4.40 2.40
CA ARG A 63 19.38 5.01 3.11
C ARG A 63 19.97 3.93 4.03
N SER A 64 20.95 3.15 3.56
CA SER A 64 22.41 3.41 3.54
C SER A 64 23.06 2.87 4.83
N PRO A 65 24.40 2.71 4.92
CA PRO A 65 25.37 2.06 4.06
C PRO A 65 26.07 0.90 4.81
N ALA A 66 26.89 0.13 4.09
CA ALA A 66 28.10 -0.54 4.58
C ALA A 66 28.16 -0.92 6.08
N GLN A 67 28.07 -2.23 6.35
CA GLN A 67 28.79 -2.84 7.46
C GLN A 67 30.29 -2.57 7.26
N VAL A 68 30.78 -1.47 7.82
CA VAL A 68 32.19 -1.29 8.17
C VAL A 68 32.31 -1.78 9.60
N ARG A 69 32.82 -3.01 9.76
CA ARG A 69 33.60 -3.43 10.92
C ARG A 69 34.45 -4.63 10.53
#